data_AF-A0A1X2H2G7-F1
#
_entry.id   AF-A0A1X2H2G7-F1
#
_cell.length_a   1.000
_cell.length_b   1.000
_cell.length_c   1.000
_cell.angle_alpha   90.00
_cell.angle_beta   90.00
_cell.angle_gamma   90.00
#
_symmetry.space_group_name_H-M   'P 1'
#
loop_
_entity.id
_entity.type
_entity.pdbx_description
1 polymer ?
#
loop_
_entity_poly.entity_id
_entity_poly.type
_entity_poly.pdbx_seq_one_letter_code
_entity_poly.pdbx_strand_id
1 'polypeptide(L)'
;MAGPMTIATGDDEGMVKNGNKVIAGAQSGALHLWQWDEWASPVRRWLGHPSSIDTMCRLGQDSQASICTGSSDGLLRRVSLSSSQVSFDGILGDHGEDLPIERVRSKSQLLASCGHDLQPTVTLNKFDPNDENLSKLLENNRAWAAQVNKEAPDFFKQSNQGQSPKILWIGCSDSRVPAEQILQLGPGEVFVHRNIANVVTNSDFSCLSVVQYAVEVLKVQHIVVCGHYNCGGVAAAHGHTQVGLIDNWLRNIKDVYRLNSKELQGISDEKQRMRRLVELNAINSAKTVSNTTIVQNAWKNGQKLTVHAWAHDLADGLARPLDWRVSDAKALEDIYVM
;
A
#
# COMPACT_ATOMS: atom_id res chain seq x y z
N MET A 1 3.96 -37.24 0.19
CA MET A 1 4.04 -36.53 1.48
C MET A 1 2.75 -35.74 1.64
N ALA A 2 1.96 -36.00 2.67
CA ALA A 2 0.73 -35.25 2.94
C ALA A 2 1.10 -33.84 3.41
N GLY A 3 0.51 -32.80 2.81
CA GLY A 3 0.66 -31.42 3.27
C GLY A 3 0.03 -31.21 4.66
N PRO A 4 0.18 -30.02 5.26
CA PRO A 4 -0.42 -29.72 6.56
C PRO A 4 -1.95 -29.93 6.51
N MET A 5 -2.47 -30.63 7.52
CA MET A 5 -3.91 -30.91 7.69
C MET A 5 -4.44 -30.11 8.87
N THR A 6 -5.61 -29.50 8.70
CA THR A 6 -6.28 -28.77 9.79
C THR A 6 -7.13 -29.75 10.60
N ILE A 7 -6.81 -29.86 11.89
CA ILE A 7 -7.60 -30.61 12.88
C ILE A 7 -8.37 -29.58 13.72
N ALA A 8 -9.67 -29.77 13.92
CA ALA A 8 -10.50 -28.88 14.72
C ALA A 8 -10.15 -29.01 16.21
N THR A 9 -9.14 -28.28 16.69
CA THR A 9 -8.79 -28.24 18.11
C THR A 9 -9.23 -26.93 18.72
N GLY A 10 -10.34 -26.96 19.45
CA GLY A 10 -10.68 -25.93 20.41
C GLY A 10 -11.94 -26.30 21.16
N ASP A 11 -11.71 -26.88 22.34
CA ASP A 11 -12.57 -27.03 23.52
C ASP A 11 -14.03 -27.49 23.40
N ASP A 12 -14.51 -27.83 22.20
CA ASP A 12 -15.79 -28.51 22.00
C ASP A 12 -15.58 -29.73 21.07
N GLU A 13 -15.31 -30.90 21.67
CA GLU A 13 -15.54 -32.29 21.18
C GLU A 13 -15.57 -32.53 19.65
N GLY A 14 -14.60 -31.98 18.94
CA GLY A 14 -14.70 -31.80 17.50
C GLY A 14 -13.99 -32.85 16.66
N MET A 15 -14.04 -34.15 17.00
CA MET A 15 -13.86 -35.28 16.04
C MET A 15 -13.97 -36.69 16.62
N VAL A 16 -14.75 -36.91 17.67
CA VAL A 16 -15.10 -38.27 18.09
C VAL A 16 -16.59 -38.31 18.35
N LYS A 17 -17.34 -39.09 17.57
CA LYS A 17 -18.61 -39.65 18.05
C LYS A 17 -18.54 -41.16 17.84
N ASN A 18 -18.40 -41.90 18.94
CA ASN A 18 -18.49 -43.36 19.04
C ASN A 18 -17.23 -44.18 18.68
N GLY A 19 -16.05 -43.79 19.14
CA GLY A 19 -14.87 -44.65 19.14
C GLY A 19 -14.12 -44.71 17.79
N ASN A 20 -12.84 -44.38 17.86
CA ASN A 20 -11.79 -44.62 16.87
C ASN A 20 -11.91 -44.00 15.46
N LYS A 21 -12.63 -42.91 15.22
CA LYS A 21 -12.63 -42.23 13.89
C LYS A 21 -12.51 -40.71 13.99
N VAL A 22 -11.71 -40.12 13.09
CA VAL A 22 -11.41 -38.68 13.00
C VAL A 22 -11.63 -38.21 11.56
N ILE A 23 -12.18 -37.02 11.36
CA ILE A 23 -12.24 -36.41 10.03
C ILE A 23 -11.11 -35.38 9.90
N ALA A 24 -10.66 -34.98 8.74
CA ALA A 24 -9.66 -33.92 8.60
C ALA A 24 -9.84 -33.17 7.29
N GLY A 25 -9.68 -31.86 7.33
CA GLY A 25 -9.65 -31.00 6.16
C GLY A 25 -8.23 -30.91 5.63
N ALA A 26 -8.09 -30.91 4.30
CA ALA A 26 -6.80 -30.72 3.65
C ALA A 26 -6.78 -29.41 2.85
N GLN A 27 -5.58 -28.86 2.65
CA GLN A 27 -5.35 -27.71 1.77
C GLN A 27 -5.80 -27.96 0.32
N SER A 28 -5.87 -29.22 -0.11
CA SER A 28 -6.40 -29.61 -1.42
C SER A 28 -7.93 -29.55 -1.55
N GLY A 29 -8.64 -29.14 -0.50
CA GLY A 29 -10.11 -29.19 -0.46
C GLY A 29 -10.70 -30.59 -0.25
N ALA A 30 -9.86 -31.55 0.11
CA ALA A 30 -10.31 -32.91 0.42
C ALA A 30 -10.73 -33.04 1.89
N LEU A 31 -11.79 -33.79 2.14
CA LEU A 31 -12.11 -34.32 3.46
C LEU A 31 -11.56 -35.74 3.58
N HIS A 32 -10.92 -36.02 4.71
CA HIS A 32 -10.33 -37.32 5.01
C HIS A 32 -11.01 -37.92 6.23
N LEU A 33 -11.29 -39.22 6.20
CA LEU A 33 -11.66 -40.00 7.38
C LEU A 33 -10.46 -40.86 7.77
N TRP A 34 -10.08 -40.76 9.03
CA TRP A 34 -9.01 -41.49 9.69
C TRP A 34 -9.59 -42.40 10.76
N GLN A 35 -8.87 -43.49 11.00
CA GLN A 35 -9.09 -44.32 12.17
C GLN A 35 -8.08 -43.88 13.24
N TRP A 36 -8.57 -43.70 14.46
CA TRP A 36 -7.73 -43.34 15.60
C TRP A 36 -6.68 -44.44 15.80
N ASP A 37 -5.44 -44.03 16.03
CA ASP A 37 -4.24 -44.88 16.12
C ASP A 37 -3.79 -45.56 14.81
N GLU A 38 -4.44 -45.29 13.67
CA GLU A 38 -4.04 -45.76 12.33
C GLU A 38 -3.83 -44.58 11.36
N TRP A 39 -2.58 -44.08 11.32
CA TRP A 39 -2.23 -42.85 10.59
C TRP A 39 -1.43 -43.06 9.29
N ALA A 40 -1.27 -44.31 8.86
CA ALA A 40 -0.53 -44.62 7.63
C ALA A 40 -1.27 -44.14 6.37
N SER A 41 -2.60 -44.25 6.36
CA SER A 41 -3.45 -43.77 5.27
C SER A 41 -4.87 -43.51 5.76
N PRO A 42 -5.58 -42.52 5.20
CA PRO A 42 -6.97 -42.29 5.56
C PRO A 42 -7.82 -43.49 5.13
N VAL A 43 -8.73 -43.91 6.00
CA VAL A 43 -9.77 -44.91 5.71
C VAL A 43 -10.58 -44.50 4.48
N ARG A 44 -10.80 -43.19 4.30
CA ARG A 44 -11.49 -42.65 3.14
C ARG A 44 -11.10 -41.22 2.82
N ARG A 45 -11.21 -40.84 1.55
CA ARG A 45 -11.01 -39.49 1.04
C ARG A 45 -12.20 -39.07 0.18
N TRP A 46 -12.67 -37.85 0.35
CA TRP A 46 -13.71 -37.24 -0.46
C TRP A 46 -13.20 -35.94 -1.09
N LEU A 47 -13.45 -35.78 -2.39
CA LEU A 47 -13.11 -34.59 -3.17
C LEU A 47 -14.42 -33.84 -3.42
N GLY A 48 -14.66 -32.76 -2.70
CA GLY A 48 -15.92 -32.02 -2.78
C GLY A 48 -15.81 -30.53 -2.47
N HIS A 49 -14.66 -30.06 -2.01
CA HIS A 49 -14.39 -28.65 -1.76
C HIS A 49 -13.51 -28.11 -2.90
N PRO A 50 -13.84 -26.96 -3.52
CA PRO A 50 -13.03 -26.38 -4.60
C PRO A 50 -11.68 -25.84 -4.10
N SER A 51 -11.65 -25.38 -2.85
CA SER A 51 -10.49 -24.73 -2.19
C SER A 51 -10.13 -25.37 -0.84
N SER A 52 -9.09 -24.90 -0.16
CA SER A 52 -8.61 -25.43 1.13
C SER A 52 -9.69 -25.50 2.19
N ILE A 53 -9.72 -26.54 3.02
CA ILE A 53 -10.60 -26.59 4.20
C ILE A 53 -9.77 -26.15 5.40
N ASP A 54 -9.96 -24.90 5.81
CA ASP A 54 -9.12 -24.22 6.80
C ASP A 54 -9.70 -24.29 8.21
N THR A 55 -11.02 -24.47 8.33
CA THR A 55 -11.68 -24.62 9.64
C THR A 55 -12.93 -25.49 9.55
N MET A 56 -13.28 -26.16 10.64
CA MET A 56 -14.50 -26.98 10.71
C MET A 56 -15.09 -27.00 12.13
N CYS A 57 -16.41 -27.15 12.24
CA CYS A 57 -17.08 -27.47 13.50
C CYS A 57 -18.27 -28.42 13.31
N ARG A 58 -18.69 -29.10 14.37
CA ARG A 58 -19.85 -29.98 14.36
C ARG A 58 -21.15 -29.18 14.47
N LEU A 59 -22.15 -29.47 13.65
CA LEU A 59 -23.47 -28.85 13.73
C LEU A 59 -24.45 -29.70 14.54
N GLY A 60 -25.06 -29.12 15.58
CA GLY A 60 -26.19 -29.70 16.32
C GLY A 60 -25.94 -30.98 17.12
N GLN A 61 -26.96 -31.41 17.88
CA GLN A 61 -26.94 -32.65 18.69
C GLN A 61 -27.56 -33.86 17.98
N ASP A 62 -27.88 -33.75 16.68
CA ASP A 62 -28.58 -34.82 15.96
C ASP A 62 -27.77 -36.13 15.86
N SER A 63 -28.51 -37.21 15.62
CA SER A 63 -28.01 -38.57 15.43
C SER A 63 -27.22 -38.74 14.13
N GLN A 64 -27.40 -37.85 13.15
CA GLN A 64 -26.52 -37.74 11.99
C GLN A 64 -25.36 -36.76 12.26
N ALA A 65 -24.15 -37.13 11.83
CA ALA A 65 -22.99 -36.27 12.01
C ALA A 65 -22.95 -35.23 10.88
N SER A 66 -23.53 -34.04 11.12
CA SER A 66 -23.33 -32.89 10.22
C SER A 66 -22.16 -32.03 10.73
N ILE A 67 -21.36 -31.53 9.80
CA ILE A 67 -20.26 -30.60 10.05
C ILE A 67 -20.43 -29.35 9.18
N CYS A 68 -19.91 -28.23 9.67
CA CYS A 68 -19.69 -27.02 8.91
C CYS A 68 -18.21 -26.92 8.54
N THR A 69 -17.90 -26.60 7.29
CA THR A 69 -16.53 -26.34 6.83
C THR A 69 -16.40 -24.89 6.35
N GLY A 70 -15.33 -24.22 6.73
CA GLY A 70 -14.91 -22.91 6.22
C GLY A 70 -13.61 -23.03 5.44
N SER A 71 -13.42 -22.13 4.48
CA SER A 71 -12.37 -22.20 3.47
C SER A 71 -11.87 -20.81 3.09
N SER A 72 -10.70 -20.79 2.45
CA SER A 72 -10.12 -19.63 1.77
C SER A 72 -11.01 -18.98 0.71
N ASP A 73 -12.03 -19.69 0.19
CA ASP A 73 -12.99 -19.12 -0.76
C ASP A 73 -14.15 -18.35 -0.10
N GLY A 74 -14.10 -18.14 1.21
CA GLY A 74 -15.09 -17.34 1.94
C GLY A 74 -16.44 -18.01 2.16
N LEU A 75 -16.62 -19.28 1.76
CA LEU A 75 -17.92 -19.96 1.88
C LEU A 75 -17.98 -20.93 3.06
N LEU A 76 -19.02 -20.78 3.89
CA LEU A 76 -19.41 -21.73 4.92
C LEU A 76 -20.29 -22.81 4.30
N ARG A 77 -19.88 -24.07 4.44
CA ARG A 77 -20.53 -25.21 3.80
C ARG A 77 -21.03 -26.21 4.82
N ARG A 78 -22.27 -26.68 4.66
CA ARG A 78 -22.81 -27.80 5.42
C ARG A 78 -22.48 -29.11 4.73
N VAL A 79 -21.93 -30.04 5.49
CA VAL A 79 -21.60 -31.38 5.02
C VAL A 79 -22.22 -32.39 5.99
N SER A 80 -23.00 -33.34 5.47
CA SER A 80 -23.53 -34.45 6.27
C SER A 80 -22.75 -35.73 6.03
N LEU A 81 -22.51 -36.44 7.13
CA LEU A 81 -21.74 -37.66 7.17
C LEU A 81 -22.67 -38.82 7.55
N SER A 82 -22.73 -39.82 6.68
CA SER A 82 -23.38 -41.11 6.95
C SER A 82 -22.33 -42.22 7.02
N SER A 83 -22.76 -43.44 7.40
CA SER A 83 -21.87 -44.61 7.46
C SER A 83 -21.27 -44.98 6.10
N SER A 84 -21.92 -44.61 5.00
CA SER A 84 -21.52 -44.99 3.63
C SER A 84 -21.21 -43.82 2.70
N GLN A 85 -21.61 -42.58 3.03
CA GLN A 85 -21.51 -41.43 2.13
C GLN A 85 -21.34 -40.10 2.87
N VAL A 86 -20.66 -39.16 2.19
CA VAL A 86 -20.62 -37.74 2.55
C VAL A 86 -21.43 -36.97 1.52
N SER A 87 -22.36 -36.13 1.97
CA SER A 87 -23.15 -35.23 1.12
C SER A 87 -22.79 -33.78 1.43
N PHE A 88 -22.64 -32.99 0.37
CA PHE A 88 -22.70 -31.54 0.49
C PHE A 88 -24.16 -31.13 0.51
N ASP A 89 -24.59 -30.51 1.60
CA ASP A 89 -26.00 -30.18 1.81
C ASP A 89 -26.34 -28.75 1.38
N GLY A 90 -25.33 -27.88 1.29
CA GLY A 90 -25.50 -26.49 0.84
C GLY A 90 -24.55 -25.50 1.52
N ILE A 91 -24.67 -24.24 1.10
CA ILE A 91 -23.94 -23.09 1.66
C ILE A 91 -24.75 -22.54 2.84
N LEU A 92 -24.11 -22.38 4.00
CA LEU A 92 -24.68 -21.81 5.23
C LEU A 92 -24.41 -20.31 5.36
N GLY A 93 -23.38 -19.80 4.68
CA GLY A 93 -22.96 -18.41 4.74
C GLY A 93 -21.84 -18.13 3.75
N ASP A 94 -21.64 -16.84 3.46
CA ASP A 94 -20.69 -16.34 2.47
C ASP A 94 -20.06 -15.06 3.02
N HIS A 95 -18.73 -15.05 3.13
CA HIS A 95 -17.95 -13.88 3.53
C HIS A 95 -17.57 -13.02 2.32
N GLY A 96 -17.68 -13.52 1.08
CA GLY A 96 -17.23 -12.87 -0.15
C GLY A 96 -15.90 -13.41 -0.67
N GLU A 97 -15.61 -13.18 -1.95
CA GLU A 97 -14.53 -13.84 -2.72
C GLU A 97 -13.09 -13.61 -2.20
N ASP A 98 -12.88 -12.65 -1.28
CA ASP A 98 -11.57 -12.29 -0.72
C ASP A 98 -11.49 -12.41 0.82
N LEU A 99 -12.49 -13.01 1.47
CA LEU A 99 -12.58 -13.08 2.93
C LEU A 99 -12.47 -14.54 3.43
N PRO A 100 -11.24 -15.06 3.67
CA PRO A 100 -11.04 -16.46 4.05
C PRO A 100 -11.64 -16.75 5.43
N ILE A 101 -12.32 -17.89 5.59
CA ILE A 101 -12.90 -18.29 6.88
C ILE A 101 -11.89 -19.12 7.68
N GLU A 102 -11.36 -18.53 8.76
CA GLU A 102 -10.31 -19.14 9.59
C GLU A 102 -10.84 -19.82 10.85
N ARG A 103 -12.01 -19.38 11.35
CA ARG A 103 -12.61 -20.00 12.54
C ARG A 103 -14.11 -20.12 12.38
N VAL A 104 -14.62 -21.31 12.68
CA VAL A 104 -16.04 -21.57 12.82
C VAL A 104 -16.33 -22.24 14.17
N ARG A 105 -17.42 -21.82 14.82
CA ARG A 105 -17.94 -22.38 16.08
C ARG A 105 -19.45 -22.41 16.03
N SER A 106 -20.05 -23.39 16.69
CA SER A 106 -21.49 -23.52 16.78
C SER A 106 -21.91 -23.79 18.21
N LYS A 107 -23.02 -23.18 18.63
CA LYS A 107 -23.65 -23.44 19.92
C LYS A 107 -25.16 -23.41 19.75
N SER A 108 -25.83 -24.52 20.10
CA SER A 108 -27.27 -24.69 19.90
C SER A 108 -27.67 -24.48 18.43
N GLN A 109 -28.52 -23.49 18.14
CA GLN A 109 -28.98 -23.13 16.78
C GLN A 109 -28.12 -22.01 16.14
N LEU A 110 -27.05 -21.57 16.79
CA LEU A 110 -26.20 -20.48 16.32
C LEU A 110 -24.90 -21.02 15.74
N LEU A 111 -24.51 -20.48 14.59
CA LEU A 111 -23.23 -20.68 13.94
C LEU A 111 -22.53 -19.32 13.87
N ALA A 112 -21.30 -19.25 14.36
CA ALA A 112 -20.45 -18.07 14.28
C ALA A 112 -19.19 -18.41 13.48
N SER A 113 -18.80 -17.48 12.60
CA SER A 113 -17.59 -17.59 11.78
C SER A 113 -16.84 -16.28 11.77
N CYS A 114 -15.51 -16.33 11.69
CA CYS A 114 -14.68 -15.15 11.45
C CYS A 114 -13.57 -15.48 10.44
N GLY A 115 -13.27 -14.50 9.59
CA GLY A 115 -12.07 -14.46 8.77
C GLY A 115 -11.01 -13.53 9.34
N HIS A 116 -9.80 -13.58 8.78
CA HIS A 116 -8.85 -12.48 8.96
C HIS A 116 -9.24 -11.38 7.97
N ASP A 117 -9.48 -10.17 8.50
CA ASP A 117 -9.44 -8.95 7.72
C ASP A 117 -9.23 -7.78 8.67
N LEU A 118 -7.97 -7.36 8.80
CA LEU A 118 -7.59 -6.09 9.45
C LEU A 118 -6.72 -5.27 8.49
N GLN A 119 -7.04 -5.29 7.20
CA GLN A 119 -6.88 -4.07 6.44
C GLN A 119 -8.15 -3.27 6.73
N PRO A 120 -8.12 -2.18 7.50
CA PRO A 120 -9.26 -1.29 7.54
C PRO A 120 -9.51 -0.86 6.10
N THR A 121 -10.58 -1.35 5.49
CA THR A 121 -11.04 -0.85 4.19
C THR A 121 -11.46 0.58 4.45
N VAL A 122 -10.53 1.52 4.25
CA VAL A 122 -10.84 2.94 4.31
C VAL A 122 -11.81 3.19 3.15
N THR A 123 -13.10 3.24 3.45
CA THR A 123 -14.09 3.68 2.48
C THR A 123 -13.79 5.14 2.18
N LEU A 124 -13.09 5.38 1.07
CA LEU A 124 -12.77 6.73 0.63
C LEU A 124 -14.06 7.40 0.16
N ASN A 125 -14.43 8.50 0.81
CA ASN A 125 -15.56 9.32 0.40
C ASN A 125 -15.24 9.99 -0.95
N LYS A 126 -16.18 9.93 -1.90
CA LYS A 126 -16.10 10.75 -3.12
C LYS A 126 -16.62 12.16 -2.83
N PHE A 127 -16.00 13.16 -3.44
CA PHE A 127 -16.51 14.53 -3.40
C PHE A 127 -17.88 14.58 -4.08
N ASP A 128 -18.88 15.13 -3.39
CA ASP A 128 -20.20 15.43 -3.96
C ASP A 128 -20.14 16.82 -4.60
N PRO A 129 -20.25 16.95 -5.94
CA PRO A 129 -20.21 18.25 -6.61
C PRO A 129 -21.34 19.21 -6.20
N ASN A 130 -22.40 18.70 -5.55
CA ASN A 130 -23.52 19.52 -5.08
C ASN A 130 -23.32 20.05 -3.65
N ASP A 131 -22.27 19.62 -2.94
CA ASP A 131 -21.94 20.13 -1.60
C ASP A 131 -21.19 21.47 -1.70
N GLU A 132 -21.91 22.52 -2.10
CA GLU A 132 -21.35 23.87 -2.28
C GLU A 132 -20.76 24.45 -0.99
N ASN A 133 -21.30 24.05 0.17
CA ASN A 133 -20.86 24.52 1.48
C ASN A 133 -19.79 23.62 2.12
N LEU A 134 -19.34 22.57 1.42
CA LEU A 134 -18.36 21.57 1.92
C LEU A 134 -18.75 20.94 3.26
N SER A 135 -20.04 20.96 3.61
CA SER A 135 -20.53 20.53 4.92
C SER A 135 -20.35 19.03 5.12
N LYS A 136 -20.53 18.25 4.04
CA LYS A 136 -20.31 16.81 4.04
C LYS A 136 -18.84 16.48 4.28
N LEU A 137 -17.92 17.27 3.74
CA LEU A 137 -16.48 17.06 4.00
C LEU A 137 -16.13 17.27 5.48
N LEU A 138 -16.72 18.28 6.13
CA LEU A 138 -16.53 18.49 7.57
C LEU A 138 -17.19 17.40 8.42
N GLU A 139 -18.34 16.86 8.01
CA GLU A 139 -18.92 15.67 8.63
C GLU A 139 -18.01 14.45 8.50
N ASN A 140 -17.47 14.21 7.31
CA ASN A 140 -16.53 13.12 7.04
C ASN A 140 -15.28 13.27 7.91
N ASN A 141 -14.75 14.49 8.06
CA ASN A 141 -13.63 14.76 8.96
C ASN A 141 -13.97 14.46 10.43
N ARG A 142 -15.15 14.87 10.92
CA ARG A 142 -15.60 14.55 12.29
C ARG A 142 -15.69 13.04 12.52
N ALA A 143 -16.26 12.31 11.56
CA ALA A 143 -16.36 10.86 11.62
C ALA A 143 -14.97 10.19 11.62
N TRP A 144 -14.07 10.65 10.75
CA TRP A 144 -12.68 10.20 10.72
C TRP A 144 -11.96 10.44 12.06
N ALA A 145 -12.02 11.65 12.60
CA ALA A 145 -11.36 11.99 13.85
C ALA A 145 -11.91 11.19 15.04
N ALA A 146 -13.22 10.94 15.08
CA ALA A 146 -13.84 10.10 16.09
C ALA A 146 -13.38 8.64 15.98
N GLN A 147 -13.28 8.11 14.76
CA GLN A 147 -12.80 6.74 14.53
C GLN A 147 -11.33 6.59 14.93
N VAL A 148 -10.45 7.51 14.51
CA VAL A 148 -9.03 7.50 14.88
C VAL A 148 -8.86 7.59 16.39
N ASN A 149 -9.62 8.44 17.09
CA ASN A 149 -9.57 8.51 18.56
C ASN A 149 -10.03 7.21 19.23
N LYS A 150 -10.96 6.48 18.62
CA LYS A 150 -11.44 5.19 19.15
C LYS A 150 -10.40 4.09 18.97
N GLU A 151 -9.73 4.05 17.81
CA GLU A 151 -8.71 3.05 17.47
C GLU A 151 -7.35 3.34 18.11
N ALA A 152 -6.97 4.61 18.17
CA ALA A 152 -5.69 5.11 18.70
C ALA A 152 -5.91 6.36 19.57
N PRO A 153 -6.32 6.22 20.84
CA PRO A 153 -6.69 7.33 21.73
C PRO A 153 -5.62 8.40 21.96
N ASP A 154 -4.35 8.06 21.76
CA ASP A 154 -3.22 8.98 21.93
C ASP A 154 -2.67 9.54 20.61
N PHE A 155 -3.24 9.16 19.46
CA PHE A 155 -2.77 9.57 18.13
C PHE A 155 -2.63 11.10 17.99
N PHE A 156 -3.69 11.86 18.33
CA PHE A 156 -3.66 13.31 18.21
C PHE A 156 -2.78 13.97 19.28
N LYS A 157 -2.67 13.37 20.48
CA LYS A 157 -1.76 13.87 21.52
C LYS A 157 -0.30 13.75 21.07
N GLN A 158 0.07 12.60 20.52
CA GLN A 158 1.41 12.35 19.99
C GLN A 158 1.68 13.24 18.77
N SER A 159 0.73 13.35 17.84
CA SER A 159 0.85 14.23 16.66
C SER A 159 1.03 15.71 17.02
N ASN A 160 0.52 16.14 18.18
CA ASN A 160 0.64 17.52 18.66
C ASN A 160 1.95 17.82 19.41
N GLN A 161 2.81 16.84 19.65
CA GLN A 161 4.10 17.03 20.35
C GLN A 161 5.21 17.60 19.45
N GLY A 162 4.89 17.93 18.20
CA GLY A 162 5.83 18.46 17.21
C GLY A 162 6.26 17.40 16.20
N GLN A 163 7.01 17.84 15.19
CA GLN A 163 7.52 17.00 14.11
C GLN A 163 9.05 17.05 14.07
N SER A 164 9.70 15.92 13.75
CA SER A 164 11.14 15.90 13.46
C SER A 164 11.43 15.02 12.24
N PRO A 165 10.82 15.35 11.09
CA PRO A 165 10.95 14.54 9.89
C PRO A 165 12.43 14.42 9.50
N LYS A 166 12.83 13.23 9.05
CA LYS A 166 14.19 13.02 8.54
C LYS A 166 14.29 13.18 7.03
N ILE A 167 13.13 13.31 6.36
CA ILE A 167 13.01 13.37 4.91
C ILE A 167 12.22 14.63 4.53
N LEU A 168 12.78 15.42 3.61
CA LEU A 168 12.02 16.36 2.79
C LEU A 168 11.66 15.66 1.47
N TRP A 169 10.38 15.64 1.13
CA TRP A 169 9.86 15.15 -0.15
C TRP A 169 9.41 16.32 -1.02
N ILE A 170 10.02 16.46 -2.20
CA ILE A 170 9.61 17.41 -3.24
C ILE A 170 8.96 16.59 -4.36
N GLY A 171 7.64 16.71 -4.50
CA GLY A 171 6.85 15.93 -5.45
C GLY A 171 5.96 16.78 -6.35
N CYS A 172 5.21 16.11 -7.22
CA CYS A 172 4.23 16.77 -8.08
C CYS A 172 2.94 17.10 -7.30
N SER A 173 2.24 18.18 -7.68
CA SER A 173 0.89 18.48 -7.19
C SER A 173 -0.19 17.50 -7.69
N ASP A 174 0.19 16.51 -8.51
CA ASP A 174 -0.68 15.39 -8.86
C ASP A 174 -1.22 14.70 -7.59
N SER A 175 -2.54 14.60 -7.49
CA SER A 175 -3.26 14.22 -6.27
C SER A 175 -3.46 12.71 -6.12
N ARG A 176 -2.93 11.88 -7.03
CA ARG A 176 -3.26 10.46 -7.08
C ARG A 176 -2.76 9.67 -5.86
N VAL A 177 -1.58 9.96 -5.33
CA VAL A 177 -1.04 9.28 -4.13
C VAL A 177 -0.21 10.26 -3.24
N PRO A 178 -0.52 10.36 -1.93
CA PRO A 178 0.29 11.09 -0.94
C PRO A 178 1.71 10.50 -0.74
N ALA A 179 2.68 11.31 -0.29
CA ALA A 179 4.06 10.85 -0.13
C ALA A 179 4.18 9.89 1.07
N GLU A 180 3.44 10.19 2.12
CA GLU A 180 3.26 9.41 3.34
C GLU A 180 2.80 7.99 3.01
N GLN A 181 1.86 7.85 2.05
CA GLN A 181 1.34 6.56 1.61
C GLN A 181 2.36 5.80 0.75
N ILE A 182 3.07 6.47 -0.15
CA ILE A 182 4.14 5.84 -0.95
C ILE A 182 5.25 5.29 -0.04
N LEU A 183 5.61 6.04 1.01
CA LEU A 183 6.72 5.71 1.90
C LEU A 183 6.32 4.86 3.11
N GLN A 184 5.01 4.63 3.32
CA GLN A 184 4.48 3.94 4.51
C GLN A 184 4.95 4.60 5.81
N LEU A 185 4.93 5.94 5.84
CA LEU A 185 5.37 6.74 6.99
C LEU A 185 4.19 7.36 7.72
N GLY A 186 4.32 7.46 9.05
CA GLY A 186 3.34 8.10 9.91
C GLY A 186 3.35 9.63 9.80
N PRO A 187 2.37 10.32 10.43
CA PRO A 187 2.34 11.77 10.48
C PRO A 187 3.63 12.36 11.08
N GLY A 188 4.16 13.42 10.47
CA GLY A 188 5.35 14.12 10.96
C GLY A 188 6.71 13.48 10.62
N GLU A 189 6.72 12.32 9.95
CA GLU A 189 7.95 11.61 9.55
C GLU A 189 8.54 12.13 8.22
N VAL A 190 7.71 12.72 7.36
CA VAL A 190 8.11 13.33 6.09
C VAL A 190 7.59 14.77 5.99
N PHE A 191 8.46 15.70 5.61
CA PHE A 191 8.09 17.07 5.30
C PHE A 191 7.87 17.20 3.80
N VAL A 192 6.76 17.79 3.35
CA VAL A 192 6.32 17.68 1.94
C VAL A 192 6.20 19.05 1.29
N HIS A 193 6.75 19.19 0.08
CA HIS A 193 6.46 20.27 -0.85
C HIS A 193 5.96 19.70 -2.17
N ARG A 194 5.00 20.38 -2.79
CA ARG A 194 4.41 19.98 -4.07
C ARG A 194 4.23 21.18 -4.99
N ASN A 195 4.66 21.02 -6.24
CA ASN A 195 4.37 21.93 -7.33
C ASN A 195 4.15 21.15 -8.63
N ILE A 196 3.76 21.81 -9.72
CA ILE A 196 3.50 21.12 -10.99
C ILE A 196 4.81 20.50 -11.51
N ALA A 197 4.81 19.18 -11.67
CA ALA A 197 5.95 18.40 -12.16
C ALA A 197 7.24 18.53 -11.34
N ASN A 198 7.13 18.71 -10.01
CA ASN A 198 8.25 18.60 -9.06
C ASN A 198 9.51 19.41 -9.47
N VAL A 199 9.27 20.58 -10.06
CA VAL A 199 10.31 21.45 -10.61
C VAL A 199 10.93 22.25 -9.46
N VAL A 200 12.26 22.33 -9.44
CA VAL A 200 12.98 23.25 -8.56
C VAL A 200 13.76 24.23 -9.42
N THR A 201 13.53 25.52 -9.20
CA THR A 201 14.26 26.61 -9.86
C THR A 201 15.03 27.44 -8.83
N ASN A 202 16.08 28.10 -9.29
CA ASN A 202 17.02 28.84 -8.44
C ASN A 202 16.41 30.10 -7.80
N SER A 203 15.21 30.49 -8.22
CA SER A 203 14.51 31.71 -7.78
C SER A 203 13.09 31.44 -7.29
N ASP A 204 12.67 30.18 -7.18
CA ASP A 204 11.38 29.85 -6.59
C ASP A 204 11.47 29.90 -5.06
N PHE A 205 11.17 31.07 -4.49
CA PHE A 205 11.15 31.26 -3.04
C PHE A 205 10.14 30.37 -2.32
N SER A 206 9.10 29.85 -2.99
CA SER A 206 8.19 28.88 -2.38
C SER A 206 8.92 27.59 -2.07
N CYS A 207 9.57 26.98 -3.06
CA CYS A 207 10.36 25.77 -2.84
C CYS A 207 11.60 26.03 -1.97
N LEU A 208 12.33 27.12 -2.21
CA LEU A 208 13.58 27.41 -1.49
C LEU A 208 13.35 27.68 0.00
N SER A 209 12.25 28.33 0.38
CA SER A 209 11.91 28.52 1.80
C SER A 209 11.61 27.19 2.50
N VAL A 210 10.94 26.25 1.83
CA VAL A 210 10.71 24.89 2.33
C VAL A 210 12.04 24.13 2.48
N VAL A 211 12.91 24.20 1.49
CA VAL A 211 14.25 23.57 1.55
C VAL A 211 15.05 24.15 2.71
N GLN A 212 15.08 25.48 2.86
CA GLN A 212 15.78 26.14 3.96
C GLN A 212 15.23 25.70 5.32
N TYR A 213 13.92 25.74 5.50
CA TYR A 213 13.31 25.33 6.76
C TYR A 213 13.59 23.86 7.09
N ALA A 214 13.47 22.96 6.11
CA ALA A 214 13.75 21.55 6.30
C ALA A 214 15.21 21.29 6.69
N VAL A 215 16.16 21.95 6.02
CA VAL A 215 17.59 21.74 6.24
C VAL A 215 18.07 22.43 7.51
N GLU A 216 17.70 23.68 7.73
CA GLU A 216 18.26 24.52 8.79
C GLU A 216 17.49 24.42 10.11
N VAL A 217 16.16 24.27 10.06
CA VAL A 217 15.31 24.21 11.27
C VAL A 217 15.01 22.76 11.65
N LEU A 218 14.46 21.97 10.72
CA LEU A 218 14.05 20.58 11.00
C LEU A 218 15.23 19.59 11.00
N LYS A 219 16.38 20.00 10.44
CA LYS A 219 17.60 19.17 10.31
C LYS A 219 17.32 17.83 9.64
N VAL A 220 16.58 17.85 8.52
CA VAL A 220 16.38 16.64 7.69
C VAL A 220 17.73 16.07 7.26
N GLN A 221 17.79 14.75 7.07
CA GLN A 221 18.98 14.05 6.59
C GLN A 221 18.90 13.69 5.11
N HIS A 222 17.68 13.70 4.56
CA HIS A 222 17.42 13.33 3.18
C HIS A 222 16.49 14.34 2.51
N ILE A 223 16.82 14.73 1.29
CA ILE A 223 15.90 15.42 0.38
C ILE A 223 15.65 14.47 -0.79
N VAL A 224 14.40 14.14 -1.05
CA VAL A 224 13.99 13.31 -2.18
C VAL A 224 13.19 14.17 -3.15
N VAL A 225 13.72 14.36 -4.35
CA VAL A 225 12.96 14.92 -5.47
C VAL A 225 12.37 13.76 -6.26
N CYS A 226 11.05 13.60 -6.21
CA CYS A 226 10.38 12.48 -6.83
C CYS A 226 9.50 12.92 -7.99
N GLY A 227 9.91 12.51 -9.20
CA GLY A 227 9.04 12.53 -10.38
C GLY A 227 8.01 11.41 -10.33
N HIS A 228 6.99 11.48 -11.18
CA HIS A 228 6.09 10.35 -11.39
C HIS A 228 5.78 10.16 -12.86
N TYR A 229 5.67 8.91 -13.29
CA TYR A 229 5.31 8.61 -14.67
C TYR A 229 3.87 9.04 -14.98
N ASN A 230 3.61 9.29 -16.27
CA ASN A 230 2.34 9.85 -16.74
C ASN A 230 1.98 11.18 -16.04
N CYS A 231 2.98 12.05 -15.85
CA CYS A 231 2.81 13.39 -15.30
C CYS A 231 2.19 14.33 -16.33
N GLY A 232 1.03 14.91 -16.01
CA GLY A 232 0.34 15.86 -16.89
C GLY A 232 1.17 17.11 -17.20
N GLY A 233 1.94 17.63 -16.23
CA GLY A 233 2.82 18.78 -16.43
C GLY A 233 3.96 18.48 -17.40
N VAL A 234 4.62 17.32 -17.26
CA VAL A 234 5.70 16.90 -18.18
C VAL A 234 5.13 16.63 -19.58
N ALA A 235 3.97 15.98 -19.68
CA ALA A 235 3.30 15.75 -20.96
C ALA A 235 2.93 17.06 -21.66
N ALA A 236 2.38 18.04 -20.93
CA ALA A 236 2.08 19.36 -21.46
C ALA A 236 3.35 20.11 -21.92
N ALA A 237 4.46 19.98 -21.19
CA ALA A 237 5.73 20.58 -21.58
C ALA A 237 6.35 19.93 -22.85
N HIS A 238 6.16 18.62 -23.03
CA HIS A 238 6.60 17.92 -24.25
C HIS A 238 5.78 18.31 -25.47
N GLY A 239 4.49 18.62 -25.28
CA GLY A 239 3.60 19.05 -26.34
C GLY A 239 3.90 20.46 -26.90
N HIS A 240 3.24 20.75 -28.02
CA HIS A 240 3.31 22.05 -28.71
C HIS A 240 2.10 22.94 -28.45
N THR A 241 1.13 22.49 -27.66
CA THR A 241 -0.09 23.23 -27.35
C THR A 241 0.17 24.27 -26.26
N GLN A 242 -0.27 25.50 -26.47
CA GLN A 242 -0.26 26.55 -25.47
C GLN A 242 -1.34 26.28 -24.42
N VAL A 243 -0.99 26.29 -23.14
CA VAL A 243 -1.90 26.05 -22.00
C VAL A 243 -2.00 27.25 -21.04
N GLY A 244 -1.39 28.39 -21.38
CA GLY A 244 -1.62 29.68 -20.72
C GLY A 244 -0.48 30.07 -19.78
N LEU A 245 -0.79 30.69 -18.63
CA LEU A 245 0.23 31.18 -17.67
C LEU A 245 1.22 30.08 -17.25
N ILE A 246 0.72 28.85 -17.10
CA ILE A 246 1.51 27.68 -16.71
C ILE A 246 2.61 27.35 -17.72
N ASP A 247 2.51 27.78 -18.99
CA ASP A 247 3.59 27.58 -19.97
C ASP A 247 4.91 28.21 -19.51
N ASN A 248 4.86 29.32 -18.76
CA ASN A 248 6.07 29.93 -18.21
C ASN A 248 6.75 29.04 -17.17
N TRP A 249 5.96 28.30 -16.37
CA TRP A 249 6.49 27.29 -15.44
C TRP A 249 7.02 26.07 -16.19
N LEU A 250 6.29 25.60 -17.21
CA LEU A 250 6.65 24.42 -17.99
C LEU A 250 7.90 24.64 -18.87
N ARG A 251 8.29 25.89 -19.16
CA ARG A 251 9.57 26.20 -19.84
C ARG A 251 10.77 25.60 -19.11
N ASN A 252 10.75 25.51 -17.78
CA ASN A 252 11.82 24.83 -17.02
C ASN A 252 12.02 23.38 -17.48
N ILE A 253 10.92 22.66 -17.77
CA ILE A 253 10.96 21.28 -18.27
C ILE A 253 11.37 21.25 -19.75
N LYS A 254 10.94 22.24 -20.55
CA LYS A 254 11.40 22.38 -21.94
C LYS A 254 12.91 22.61 -22.03
N ASP A 255 13.49 23.33 -21.08
CA ASP A 255 14.94 23.49 -20.98
C ASP A 255 15.65 22.17 -20.63
N VAL A 256 15.09 21.36 -19.73
CA VAL A 256 15.57 19.98 -19.49
C VAL A 256 15.53 19.17 -20.78
N TYR A 257 14.43 19.22 -21.53
CA TYR A 257 14.33 18.56 -22.83
C TYR A 257 15.41 19.06 -23.80
N ARG A 258 15.58 20.37 -23.92
CA ARG A 258 16.56 21.00 -24.83
C ARG A 258 17.99 20.55 -24.52
N LEU A 259 18.37 20.57 -23.24
CA LEU A 259 19.71 20.18 -22.77
C LEU A 259 19.99 18.68 -23.01
N ASN A 260 18.97 17.84 -22.98
CA ASN A 260 19.08 16.39 -23.17
C ASN A 260 18.52 15.93 -24.52
N SER A 261 18.39 16.83 -25.49
CA SER A 261 17.69 16.58 -26.75
C SER A 261 18.28 15.43 -27.55
N LYS A 262 19.61 15.28 -27.57
CA LYS A 262 20.29 14.16 -28.25
C LYS A 262 19.87 12.80 -27.69
N GLU A 263 19.82 12.67 -26.37
CA GLU A 263 19.41 11.44 -25.69
C GLU A 263 17.93 11.15 -25.94
N LEU A 264 17.08 12.16 -25.73
CA LEU A 264 15.62 12.01 -25.86
C LEU A 264 15.18 11.73 -27.30
N GLN A 265 15.82 12.35 -28.30
CA GLN A 265 15.56 12.09 -29.72
C GLN A 265 16.05 10.69 -30.15
N GLY A 266 17.04 10.12 -29.46
CA GLY A 266 17.51 8.76 -29.69
C GLY A 266 16.52 7.67 -29.26
N ILE A 267 15.55 8.00 -28.38
CA ILE A 267 14.52 7.06 -27.92
C ILE A 267 13.37 7.09 -28.91
N SER A 268 13.14 6.00 -29.65
CA SER A 268 12.10 5.93 -30.68
C SER A 268 10.68 5.87 -30.09
N ASP A 269 10.50 5.12 -29.00
CA ASP A 269 9.20 4.96 -28.34
C ASP A 269 8.83 6.21 -27.54
N GLU A 270 7.70 6.81 -27.87
CA GLU A 270 7.25 8.07 -27.26
C GLU A 270 6.96 7.93 -25.77
N LYS A 271 6.41 6.79 -25.34
CA LYS A 271 6.11 6.53 -23.93
C LYS A 271 7.40 6.43 -23.12
N GLN A 272 8.41 5.72 -23.62
CA GLN A 272 9.73 5.64 -23.01
C GLN A 272 10.45 6.99 -23.02
N ARG A 273 10.32 7.78 -24.10
CA ARG A 273 10.88 9.14 -24.15
C ARG A 273 10.24 10.03 -23.08
N MET A 274 8.93 9.96 -22.90
CA MET A 274 8.21 10.69 -21.85
C MET A 274 8.63 10.25 -20.45
N ARG A 275 8.74 8.95 -20.22
CA ARG A 275 9.25 8.41 -18.95
C ARG A 275 10.65 8.92 -18.67
N ARG A 276 11.53 8.90 -19.68
CA ARG A 276 12.88 9.42 -19.54
C ARG A 276 12.92 10.92 -19.25
N LEU A 277 12.03 11.71 -19.86
CA LEU A 277 11.92 13.14 -19.56
C LEU A 277 11.48 13.40 -18.10
N VAL A 278 10.58 12.58 -17.54
CA VAL A 278 10.23 12.62 -16.11
C VAL A 278 11.46 12.39 -15.24
N GLU A 279 12.24 11.36 -15.54
CA GLU A 279 13.46 11.02 -14.80
C GLU A 279 14.49 12.15 -14.87
N LEU A 280 14.77 12.67 -16.07
CA LEU A 280 15.70 13.77 -16.27
C LEU A 280 15.24 15.05 -15.58
N ASN A 281 13.93 15.32 -15.53
CA ASN A 281 13.37 16.46 -14.81
C ASN A 281 13.55 16.34 -13.29
N ALA A 282 13.34 15.15 -12.72
CA ALA A 282 13.61 14.89 -11.31
C ALA A 282 15.10 15.05 -10.99
N ILE A 283 15.98 14.50 -11.83
CA ILE A 283 17.45 14.65 -11.70
C ILE A 283 17.86 16.12 -11.78
N ASN A 284 17.35 16.87 -12.77
CA ASN A 284 17.65 18.28 -12.92
C ASN A 284 17.24 19.08 -11.68
N SER A 285 16.04 18.85 -11.16
CA SER A 285 15.56 19.52 -9.96
C SER A 285 16.38 19.14 -8.72
N ALA A 286 16.81 17.89 -8.60
CA ALA A 286 17.68 17.44 -7.52
C ALA A 286 19.09 18.05 -7.59
N LYS A 287 19.63 18.22 -8.82
CA LYS A 287 20.86 19.01 -9.06
C LYS A 287 20.67 20.46 -8.63
N THR A 288 19.57 21.10 -9.01
CA THR A 288 19.27 22.48 -8.61
C THR A 288 19.24 22.61 -7.09
N VAL A 289 18.55 21.71 -6.37
CA VAL A 289 18.54 21.67 -4.89
C VAL A 289 19.95 21.59 -4.33
N SER A 290 20.78 20.72 -4.90
CA SER A 290 22.15 20.50 -4.45
C SER A 290 23.06 21.71 -4.67
N ASN A 291 22.78 22.50 -5.69
CA ASN A 291 23.52 23.73 -6.02
C ASN A 291 23.04 24.95 -5.22
N THR A 292 21.99 24.83 -4.40
CA THR A 292 21.53 25.93 -3.56
C THR A 292 22.56 26.28 -2.49
N THR A 293 22.63 27.57 -2.13
CA THR A 293 23.42 28.03 -0.98
C THR A 293 23.04 27.30 0.31
N ILE A 294 21.77 26.94 0.47
CA ILE A 294 21.25 26.20 1.62
C ILE A 294 21.95 24.84 1.78
N VAL A 295 21.92 24.01 0.74
CA VAL A 295 22.49 22.66 0.78
C VAL A 295 24.02 22.70 0.83
N GLN A 296 24.63 23.59 0.05
CA GLN A 296 26.08 23.79 0.04
C GLN A 296 26.60 24.23 1.41
N ASN A 297 25.94 25.19 2.07
CA ASN A 297 26.29 25.62 3.42
C ASN A 297 26.09 24.50 4.45
N ALA A 298 25.04 23.69 4.32
CA ALA A 298 24.83 22.53 5.18
C ALA A 298 26.01 21.54 5.08
N TRP A 299 26.44 21.18 3.87
CA TRP A 299 27.61 20.32 3.66
C TRP A 299 28.91 20.94 4.16
N LYS A 300 29.14 22.23 3.87
CA LYS A 300 30.31 22.98 4.35
C LYS A 300 30.41 22.99 5.87
N ASN A 301 29.28 23.04 6.55
CA ASN A 301 29.18 22.99 8.02
C ASN A 301 29.17 21.55 8.57
N GLY A 302 29.38 20.52 7.74
CA GLY A 302 29.44 19.13 8.16
C GLY A 302 28.08 18.49 8.50
N GLN A 303 26.96 19.11 8.12
CA GLN A 303 25.64 18.52 8.31
C GLN A 303 25.48 17.31 7.38
N LYS A 304 25.08 16.17 7.96
CA LYS A 304 24.74 14.96 7.19
C LYS A 304 23.45 15.21 6.40
N LEU A 305 23.59 15.39 5.09
CA LEU A 305 22.47 15.64 4.18
C LEU A 305 22.73 14.92 2.85
N THR A 306 21.73 14.23 2.31
CA THR A 306 21.81 13.59 1.00
C THR A 306 20.61 13.95 0.15
N VAL A 307 20.86 14.35 -1.10
CA VAL A 307 19.83 14.66 -2.09
C VAL A 307 19.70 13.49 -3.06
N HIS A 308 18.46 13.04 -3.28
CA HIS A 308 18.12 11.90 -4.12
C HIS A 308 17.16 12.31 -5.24
N ALA A 309 17.31 11.71 -6.42
CA ALA A 309 16.31 11.80 -7.49
C ALA A 309 15.60 10.46 -7.66
N TRP A 310 14.28 10.43 -7.51
CA TRP A 310 13.45 9.22 -7.62
C TRP A 310 12.38 9.39 -8.71
N ALA A 311 11.82 8.27 -9.17
CA ALA A 311 10.61 8.26 -9.99
C ALA A 311 9.60 7.23 -9.46
N HIS A 312 8.34 7.63 -9.33
CA HIS A 312 7.22 6.78 -8.89
C HIS A 312 6.35 6.37 -10.08
N ASP A 313 6.00 5.08 -10.17
CA ASP A 313 5.04 4.59 -11.14
C ASP A 313 3.69 4.33 -10.49
N LEU A 314 2.67 5.04 -10.96
CA LEU A 314 1.30 4.85 -10.48
C LEU A 314 0.69 3.54 -10.97
N ALA A 315 1.24 2.92 -12.02
CA ALA A 315 0.74 1.66 -12.54
C ALA A 315 1.05 0.47 -11.62
N ASP A 316 2.18 0.52 -10.89
CA ASP A 316 2.59 -0.55 -9.97
C ASP A 316 2.78 -0.09 -8.51
N GLY A 317 2.68 1.22 -8.25
CA GLY A 317 2.83 1.82 -6.92
C GLY A 317 4.27 1.91 -6.42
N LEU A 318 5.27 1.61 -7.26
CA LEU A 318 6.67 1.55 -6.83
C LEU A 318 7.42 2.85 -7.10
N ALA A 319 7.99 3.42 -6.04
CA ALA A 319 9.02 4.46 -6.12
C ALA A 319 10.39 3.82 -6.35
N ARG A 320 11.15 4.35 -7.32
CA ARG A 320 12.45 3.82 -7.73
C ARG A 320 13.52 4.91 -7.65
N PRO A 321 14.70 4.62 -7.07
CA PRO A 321 15.81 5.54 -7.17
C PRO A 321 16.28 5.63 -8.63
N LEU A 322 16.58 6.84 -9.07
CA LEU A 322 17.26 7.08 -10.34
C LEU A 322 18.77 6.97 -10.12
N ASP A 323 19.53 6.85 -11.21
CA ASP A 323 20.99 6.82 -11.18
C ASP A 323 21.60 8.20 -10.92
N TRP A 324 21.14 8.84 -9.84
CA TRP A 324 21.59 10.14 -9.38
C TRP A 324 21.28 10.35 -7.89
N ARG A 325 22.34 10.58 -7.11
CA ARG A 325 22.28 11.01 -5.72
C ARG A 325 23.56 11.75 -5.36
N VAL A 326 23.52 12.63 -4.38
CA VAL A 326 24.70 13.33 -3.88
C VAL A 326 24.62 13.57 -2.38
N SER A 327 25.73 13.34 -1.68
CA SER A 327 25.84 13.49 -0.22
C SER A 327 26.85 14.55 0.21
N ASP A 328 27.60 15.11 -0.74
CA ASP A 328 28.63 16.12 -0.48
C ASP A 328 28.94 16.94 -1.74
N ALA A 329 29.50 18.13 -1.55
CA ALA A 329 29.79 19.05 -2.64
C ALA A 329 30.90 18.56 -3.60
N LYS A 330 31.78 17.63 -3.19
CA LYS A 330 32.90 17.17 -4.04
C LYS A 330 32.44 16.32 -5.22
N ALA A 331 31.21 15.80 -5.16
CA ALA A 331 30.59 15.06 -6.25
C ALA A 331 29.86 15.97 -7.26
N LEU A 332 29.88 17.30 -7.06
CA LEU A 332 29.31 18.27 -7.99
C LEU A 332 30.38 18.85 -8.90
N GLU A 333 29.96 19.47 -10.00
CA GLU A 333 30.87 20.20 -10.89
C GLU A 333 31.47 21.41 -10.15
N ASP A 334 32.78 21.64 -10.33
CA ASP A 334 33.55 22.65 -9.60
C ASP A 334 32.92 24.05 -9.60
N ILE A 335 32.20 24.42 -10.67
CA ILE A 335 31.53 25.72 -10.80
C ILE A 335 30.43 25.96 -9.75
N TYR A 336 29.92 24.90 -9.12
CA TYR A 336 28.85 24.97 -8.12
C TYR A 336 29.34 24.80 -6.67
N VAL A 337 30.62 24.49 -6.46
CA VAL A 337 31.19 24.25 -5.14
C VAL A 337 31.57 25.59 -4.47
N MET A 338 31.09 25.83 -3.24
CA MET A 338 31.25 27.09 -2.48
C MET A 338 32.09 27.02 -1.21
#